data_AF-A0A8J2SWQ5-F1
#
_entry.id   AF-A0A8J2SWQ5-F1
#
_cell.length_a   1.000
_cell.length_b   1.000
_cell.length_c   1.000
_cell.angle_alpha   90.00
_cell.angle_beta   90.00
_cell.angle_gamma   90.00
#
_symmetry.space_group_name_H-M   'P 1'
#
loop_
_entity.id
_entity.type
_entity.pdbx_description
1 polymer ?
#
loop_
_entity_poly.entity_id
_entity_poly.type
_entity_poly.pdbx_seq_one_letter_code
_entity_poly.pdbx_strand_id
1 'polypeptide(L)'
;MRMAKRLVCLPLGASPLLLSMYHKPGSARFAVTEGLDAEADAVGPGIYGGRVERDESGAVVIGQQFEEYNPIPGPLYAGGGYTELAQAIREGDVTRVARLLDDDPELVNDVLTGAASPLHLCGMAPRAGGAVTQLLCERGANLNARDSWGYTPLQRAATNDCVDAAKALLAAGASLEISSGLDGDGDNAYELAKRLRSYDCIFAFDDHIAAVNT
;
A
#
# COMPACT_ATOMS: atom_id res chain seq x y z
N MET A 1 30.53 19.31 30.53
CA MET A 1 29.72 18.96 29.35
C MET A 1 29.34 20.23 28.60
N ARG A 2 29.97 20.47 27.44
CA ARG A 2 29.46 21.38 26.40
C ARG A 2 29.52 20.60 25.10
N MET A 3 28.37 20.21 24.56
CA MET A 3 28.29 19.75 23.18
C MET A 3 27.63 20.86 22.38
N ALA A 4 28.34 21.25 21.33
CA ALA A 4 28.02 22.36 20.45
C ALA A 4 26.72 22.11 19.67
N LYS A 5 25.88 23.14 19.56
CA LYS A 5 24.79 23.16 18.58
C LYS A 5 25.40 23.24 17.18
N ARG A 6 25.33 22.16 16.40
CA ARG A 6 25.55 22.23 14.95
C ARG A 6 24.29 22.81 14.32
N LEU A 7 24.41 24.00 13.75
CA LEU A 7 23.46 24.54 12.79
C LEU A 7 23.50 23.64 11.56
N VAL A 8 22.40 22.99 11.22
CA VAL A 8 22.23 22.33 9.92
C VAL A 8 21.49 23.32 9.03
N CYS A 9 22.16 23.77 7.97
CA CYS A 9 21.58 24.61 6.94
C CYS A 9 20.59 23.75 6.14
N LEU A 10 19.31 24.12 6.13
CA LEU A 10 18.29 23.48 5.30
C LEU A 10 18.40 24.01 3.86
N PRO A 11 18.20 23.17 2.83
CA PRO A 11 18.14 23.64 1.46
C PRO A 11 16.95 24.59 1.28
N LEU A 12 17.19 25.72 0.62
CA LEU A 12 16.19 26.73 0.30
C LEU A 12 15.08 26.10 -0.57
N GLY A 13 13.87 25.95 -0.01
CA GLY A 13 12.68 25.54 -0.77
C GLY A 13 11.65 24.67 -0.04
N ALA A 14 11.93 24.16 1.17
CA ALA A 14 10.93 23.39 1.92
C ALA A 14 9.79 24.29 2.42
N SER A 15 8.54 23.85 2.24
CA SER A 15 7.36 24.61 2.66
C SER A 15 7.35 24.79 4.19
N PRO A 16 6.81 25.91 4.72
CA PRO A 16 6.74 26.15 6.17
C PRO A 16 5.97 25.06 6.95
N LEU A 17 5.09 24.30 6.27
CA LEU A 17 4.35 23.17 6.83
C LEU A 17 5.24 21.96 7.09
N LEU A 18 6.25 21.71 6.23
CA LEU A 18 7.19 20.61 6.45
C LEU A 18 8.06 20.85 7.69
N LEU A 19 8.34 22.12 8.00
CA LEU A 19 9.22 22.52 9.11
C LEU A 19 8.54 22.41 10.49
N SER A 20 7.22 22.60 10.56
CA SER A 20 6.47 22.52 11.83
C SER A 20 6.23 21.09 12.31
N MET A 21 6.35 20.11 11.40
CA MET A 21 6.20 18.67 11.70
C MET A 21 7.36 18.09 12.53
N TYR A 22 8.55 18.71 12.49
CA TYR A 22 9.74 18.19 13.18
C TYR A 22 9.96 18.74 14.61
N HIS A 23 9.12 19.64 15.12
CA HIS A 23 9.42 20.44 16.31
C HIS A 23 8.35 20.43 17.42
N LYS A 24 7.75 19.28 17.73
CA LYS A 24 7.10 19.10 19.04
C LYS A 24 7.74 17.98 19.84
N PRO A 25 8.66 18.31 20.78
CA PRO A 25 9.07 17.37 21.82
C PRO A 25 7.93 17.27 22.84
N GLY A 26 7.30 16.10 22.98
CA GLY A 26 6.35 15.87 24.09
C GLY A 26 5.19 14.91 23.87
N SER A 27 4.88 14.40 22.67
CA SER A 27 3.88 13.33 22.50
C SER A 27 4.54 11.96 22.61
N ALA A 28 4.84 11.58 23.86
CA ALA A 28 5.35 10.26 24.19
C ALA A 28 4.29 9.19 23.92
N ARG A 29 4.39 8.51 22.77
CA ARG A 29 4.06 7.07 22.68
C ARG A 29 4.70 6.29 21.54
N PHE A 30 5.30 6.94 20.55
CA PHE A 30 6.01 6.22 19.49
C PHE A 30 7.30 6.93 19.11
N ALA A 31 8.35 6.72 19.90
CA ALA A 31 9.71 6.82 19.38
C ALA A 31 9.96 5.56 18.55
N VAL A 32 9.35 5.47 17.37
CA VAL A 32 9.67 4.42 16.39
C VAL A 32 10.92 4.87 15.64
N THR A 33 12.07 4.60 16.23
CA THR A 33 13.39 4.81 15.59
C THR A 33 13.98 3.53 14.99
N GLU A 34 13.29 2.39 15.07
CA GLU A 34 13.74 1.16 14.41
C GLU A 34 12.89 0.88 13.18
N GLY A 35 13.54 0.92 12.01
CA GLY A 35 12.95 0.49 10.72
C GLY A 35 12.09 1.52 9.99
N LEU A 36 12.03 2.77 10.47
CA LEU A 36 11.26 3.84 9.84
C LEU A 36 12.11 4.53 8.77
N ASP A 37 11.77 4.33 7.51
CA ASP A 37 12.30 5.06 6.36
C ASP A 37 11.38 6.25 6.09
N ALA A 38 11.79 7.43 6.56
CA ALA A 38 10.99 8.64 6.53
C ALA A 38 10.53 9.06 5.11
N GLU A 39 11.22 8.64 4.05
CA GLU A 39 10.82 8.87 2.66
C GLU A 39 9.82 7.83 2.16
N ALA A 40 10.04 6.55 2.47
CA ALA A 40 9.15 5.46 2.07
C ALA A 40 7.85 5.37 2.90
N ASP A 41 7.87 5.91 4.12
CA ASP A 41 6.82 5.77 5.14
C ASP A 41 5.97 7.04 5.31
N ALA A 42 6.11 8.03 4.41
CA ALA A 42 5.46 9.35 4.51
C ALA A 42 3.94 9.37 4.22
N VAL A 43 3.31 8.23 3.94
CA VAL A 43 1.86 8.12 3.68
C VAL A 43 1.08 8.03 4.99
N GLY A 44 0.91 9.18 5.64
CA GLY A 44 0.15 9.25 6.87
C GLY A 44 0.73 8.34 7.96
N PRO A 45 0.02 8.15 9.07
CA PRO A 45 0.70 7.79 10.27
C PRO A 45 0.62 6.26 10.45
N GLY A 46 1.50 5.59 9.70
CA GLY A 46 1.68 4.14 9.63
C GLY A 46 2.21 3.72 8.25
N ILE A 47 3.15 2.78 8.23
CA ILE A 47 3.65 2.13 7.02
C ILE A 47 2.46 1.52 6.27
N TYR A 48 2.16 1.84 5.00
CA TYR A 48 1.16 1.09 4.24
C TYR A 48 1.71 -0.29 3.87
N GLY A 49 1.12 -1.38 4.35
CA GLY A 49 1.72 -2.73 4.26
C GLY A 49 2.50 -3.18 5.49
N GLY A 50 2.39 -2.46 6.59
CA GLY A 50 2.95 -2.77 7.90
C GLY A 50 2.17 -3.85 8.65
N ARG A 51 2.81 -4.40 9.70
CA ARG A 51 2.20 -5.37 10.61
C ARG A 51 1.03 -4.77 11.38
N VAL A 52 -0.04 -5.54 11.54
CA VAL A 52 -1.23 -5.12 12.30
C VAL A 52 -1.31 -5.80 13.66
N GLU A 53 -1.93 -5.12 14.63
CA GLU A 53 -2.27 -5.70 15.92
C GLU A 53 -3.38 -6.74 15.74
N ARG A 54 -3.25 -7.85 16.46
CA ARG A 54 -4.24 -8.93 16.51
C ARG A 54 -4.58 -9.23 17.96
N ASP A 55 -5.85 -9.50 18.24
CA ASP A 55 -6.32 -9.87 19.57
C ASP A 55 -5.99 -11.33 19.91
N GLU A 56 -6.40 -11.80 21.10
CA GLU A 56 -6.15 -13.18 21.56
C GLU A 56 -6.78 -14.25 20.65
N SER A 57 -7.78 -13.90 19.84
CA SER A 57 -8.40 -14.78 18.85
C SER A 57 -7.69 -14.76 17.50
N GLY A 58 -6.71 -13.87 17.32
CA GLY A 58 -6.01 -13.63 16.06
C GLY A 58 -6.75 -12.65 15.13
N ALA A 59 -7.87 -12.06 15.56
CA ALA A 59 -8.61 -11.09 14.77
C ALA A 59 -7.88 -9.74 14.73
N VAL A 60 -7.95 -9.05 13.60
CA VAL A 60 -7.32 -7.73 13.41
C VAL A 60 -7.99 -6.70 14.32
N VAL A 61 -7.20 -6.01 15.14
CA VAL A 61 -7.68 -4.94 16.00
C VAL A 61 -7.90 -3.69 15.16
N ILE A 62 -9.15 -3.21 15.13
CA ILE A 62 -9.54 -1.99 14.43
C ILE A 62 -9.58 -0.83 15.42
N GLY A 63 -8.95 0.29 15.06
CA GLY A 63 -8.97 1.48 15.90
C GLY A 63 -8.66 2.75 15.12
N GLN A 64 -8.73 3.87 15.83
CA GLN A 64 -8.43 5.17 15.24
C GLN A 64 -6.92 5.29 15.02
N GLN A 65 -6.51 5.35 13.76
CA GLN A 65 -5.12 5.57 13.39
C GLN A 65 -4.84 7.07 13.39
N PHE A 66 -4.24 7.55 14.47
CA PHE A 66 -3.90 8.96 14.77
C PHE A 66 -5.11 9.91 14.80
N GLU A 67 -5.19 10.69 15.87
CA GLU A 67 -6.40 11.46 16.23
C GLU A 67 -6.79 12.56 15.22
N GLU A 68 -5.87 13.02 14.36
CA GLU A 68 -6.08 14.26 13.58
C GLU A 68 -6.27 14.07 12.06
N TYR A 69 -5.96 12.91 11.45
CA TYR A 69 -5.80 12.82 9.98
C TYR A 69 -6.52 11.68 9.26
N ASN A 70 -7.07 10.68 9.96
CA ASN A 70 -7.84 9.61 9.30
C ASN A 70 -9.26 9.51 9.90
N PRO A 71 -10.32 9.91 9.17
CA PRO A 71 -11.68 9.83 9.67
C PRO A 71 -12.22 8.40 9.73
N ILE A 72 -11.53 7.42 9.14
CA ILE A 72 -11.98 6.03 9.03
C ILE A 72 -11.10 5.14 9.91
N PRO A 73 -11.66 4.49 10.96
CA PRO A 73 -10.94 3.50 11.74
C PRO A 73 -10.39 2.37 10.87
N GLY A 74 -9.16 1.92 11.15
CA GLY A 74 -8.46 0.90 10.37
C GLY A 74 -7.62 -0.04 11.23
N PRO A 75 -6.96 -1.04 10.63
CA PRO A 75 -6.10 -1.99 11.35
C PRO A 75 -4.98 -1.30 12.14
N LEU A 76 -4.92 -1.46 13.45
CA LEU A 76 -3.91 -0.79 14.27
C LEU A 76 -2.50 -1.30 13.93
N TYR A 77 -1.51 -0.40 13.88
CA TYR A 77 -0.13 -0.75 13.59
C TYR A 77 0.53 -1.39 14.83
N ALA A 78 1.06 -2.59 14.69
CA ALA A 78 1.69 -3.33 15.79
C ALA A 78 3.16 -2.95 16.04
N GLY A 79 3.73 -2.02 15.29
CA GLY A 79 5.18 -1.79 15.29
C GLY A 79 5.95 -2.83 14.46
N GLY A 80 7.28 -2.69 14.42
CA GLY A 80 8.18 -3.67 13.81
C GLY A 80 8.28 -3.64 12.28
N GLY A 81 7.69 -2.64 11.62
CA GLY A 81 7.86 -2.41 10.19
C GLY A 81 6.89 -3.17 9.28
N TYR A 82 7.29 -3.32 8.02
CA TYR A 82 6.67 -4.21 7.04
C TYR A 82 6.73 -5.67 7.51
N THR A 83 5.70 -6.45 7.20
CA THR A 83 5.77 -7.90 7.35
C THR A 83 6.84 -8.51 6.42
N GLU A 84 7.32 -9.71 6.74
CA GLU A 84 8.29 -10.42 5.88
C GLU A 84 7.78 -10.59 4.44
N LEU A 85 6.49 -10.91 4.29
CA LEU A 85 5.83 -11.01 2.98
C LEU A 85 5.79 -9.64 2.29
N ALA A 86 5.41 -8.58 3.00
CA ALA A 86 5.35 -7.23 2.43
C ALA A 86 6.72 -6.74 1.95
N GLN A 87 7.80 -7.02 2.69
CA GLN A 87 9.17 -6.72 2.25
C GLN A 87 9.53 -7.48 0.97
N ALA A 88 9.28 -8.80 0.94
CA ALA A 88 9.56 -9.64 -0.23
C ALA A 88 8.80 -9.17 -1.47
N ILE A 89 7.53 -8.77 -1.31
CA ILE A 89 6.73 -8.18 -2.39
C ILE A 89 7.38 -6.87 -2.87
N ARG A 90 7.70 -5.94 -1.97
CA ARG A 90 8.30 -4.64 -2.33
C ARG A 90 9.65 -4.79 -3.05
N GLU A 91 10.40 -5.81 -2.70
CA GLU A 91 11.69 -6.16 -3.32
C GLU A 91 11.53 -6.84 -4.69
N GLY A 92 10.34 -7.35 -5.03
CA GLY A 92 10.12 -8.18 -6.22
C GLY A 92 10.69 -9.59 -6.10
N ASP A 93 10.95 -10.06 -4.88
CA ASP A 93 11.54 -11.38 -4.65
C ASP A 93 10.47 -12.48 -4.72
N VAL A 94 10.15 -12.90 -5.95
CA VAL A 94 9.18 -13.97 -6.25
C VAL A 94 9.52 -15.26 -5.52
N THR A 95 10.81 -15.59 -5.34
CA THR A 95 11.23 -16.84 -4.69
C THR A 95 10.95 -16.78 -3.19
N ARG A 96 11.27 -15.66 -2.54
CA ARG A 96 10.96 -15.43 -1.13
C ARG A 96 9.46 -15.37 -0.89
N VAL A 97 8.69 -14.74 -1.77
CA VAL A 97 7.23 -14.74 -1.71
C VAL A 97 6.69 -16.18 -1.81
N ALA A 98 7.11 -16.95 -2.82
CA ALA A 98 6.65 -18.33 -3.00
C ALA A 98 6.90 -19.18 -1.75
N ARG A 99 8.13 -19.13 -1.21
CA ARG A 99 8.49 -19.87 0.01
C ARG A 99 7.63 -19.47 1.21
N LEU A 100 7.42 -18.17 1.43
CA LEU A 100 6.59 -17.70 2.55
C LEU A 100 5.14 -18.19 2.44
N LEU A 101 4.58 -18.23 1.22
CA LEU A 101 3.23 -18.75 0.97
C LEU A 101 3.16 -20.27 1.01
N ASP A 102 4.26 -20.98 0.76
CA ASP A 102 4.34 -22.43 0.94
C ASP A 102 4.38 -22.79 2.43
N ASP A 103 5.07 -21.99 3.25
CA ASP A 103 5.14 -22.14 4.71
C ASP A 103 3.81 -21.77 5.39
N ASP A 104 3.16 -20.69 4.95
CA ASP A 104 1.86 -20.22 5.45
C ASP A 104 0.98 -19.68 4.30
N PRO A 105 0.08 -20.53 3.75
CA PRO A 105 -0.81 -20.14 2.65
C PRO A 105 -1.81 -19.03 3.00
N GLU A 106 -2.14 -18.81 4.28
CA GLU A 106 -3.12 -17.78 4.67
C GLU A 106 -2.58 -16.37 4.44
N LEU A 107 -1.25 -16.21 4.39
CA LEU A 107 -0.59 -14.94 4.13
C LEU A 107 -0.97 -14.31 2.79
N VAL A 108 -1.46 -15.10 1.82
CA VAL A 108 -1.88 -14.62 0.50
C VAL A 108 -3.00 -13.55 0.59
N ASN A 109 -3.79 -13.59 1.66
CA ASN A 109 -4.88 -12.67 1.95
C ASN A 109 -4.71 -11.97 3.31
N ASP A 110 -3.46 -11.88 3.81
CA ASP A 110 -3.19 -11.19 5.09
C ASP A 110 -3.67 -9.74 5.05
N VAL A 111 -4.03 -9.22 6.22
CA VAL A 111 -4.49 -7.84 6.38
C VAL A 111 -3.34 -7.05 6.98
N LEU A 112 -2.89 -6.06 6.21
CA LEU A 112 -1.83 -5.15 6.59
C LEU A 112 -2.45 -3.81 7.02
N THR A 113 -1.64 -2.92 7.57
CA THR A 113 -2.04 -1.54 7.86
C THR A 113 -2.61 -0.85 6.61
N GLY A 114 -3.58 0.03 6.82
CA GLY A 114 -4.39 0.59 5.74
C GLY A 114 -5.41 -0.41 5.18
N ALA A 115 -5.66 -1.52 5.88
CA ALA A 115 -6.49 -2.65 5.42
C ALA A 115 -6.02 -3.23 4.08
N ALA A 116 -4.74 -3.07 3.76
CA ALA A 116 -4.16 -3.52 2.51
C ALA A 116 -4.00 -5.03 2.51
N SER A 117 -4.32 -5.67 1.38
CA SER A 117 -3.90 -7.05 1.10
C SER A 117 -2.54 -7.08 0.40
N PRO A 118 -1.84 -8.23 0.32
CA PRO A 118 -0.62 -8.39 -0.46
C PRO A 118 -0.71 -7.88 -1.91
N LEU A 119 -1.86 -8.04 -2.57
CA LEU A 119 -2.08 -7.53 -3.93
C LEU A 119 -2.12 -6.01 -4.00
N HIS A 120 -2.59 -5.30 -2.96
CA HIS A 120 -2.54 -3.84 -2.94
C HIS A 120 -1.09 -3.34 -2.97
N LEU A 121 -0.17 -4.05 -2.29
CA LEU A 121 1.25 -3.69 -2.29
C LEU A 121 1.88 -3.85 -3.67
N CYS A 122 1.45 -4.83 -4.46
CA CYS A 122 1.95 -5.01 -5.82
C CYS A 122 1.64 -3.79 -6.71
N GLY A 123 0.46 -3.18 -6.52
CA GLY A 123 0.08 -1.94 -7.20
C GLY A 123 0.76 -0.68 -6.66
N MET A 124 1.63 -0.80 -5.65
CA MET A 124 2.36 0.32 -5.02
C MET A 124 3.88 0.11 -5.02
N ALA A 125 4.34 -1.06 -5.46
CA ALA A 125 5.73 -1.44 -5.47
C ALA A 125 6.21 -1.60 -6.93
N PRO A 126 6.88 -0.59 -7.51
CA PRO A 126 7.29 -0.63 -8.92
C PRO A 126 8.28 -1.77 -9.22
N ARG A 127 8.92 -2.34 -8.20
CA ARG A 127 9.80 -3.53 -8.32
C ARG A 127 9.07 -4.86 -8.10
N ALA A 128 7.90 -4.88 -7.47
CA ALA A 128 7.11 -6.09 -7.24
C ALA A 128 6.74 -6.76 -8.58
N GLY A 129 6.50 -5.94 -9.61
CA GLY A 129 6.31 -6.36 -10.98
C GLY A 129 5.09 -7.28 -11.20
N GLY A 130 4.91 -7.69 -12.46
CA GLY A 130 3.86 -8.62 -12.85
C GLY A 130 4.04 -10.02 -12.28
N ALA A 131 5.29 -10.45 -12.01
CA ALA A 131 5.59 -11.82 -11.57
C ALA A 131 5.13 -12.12 -10.14
N VAL A 132 5.41 -11.23 -9.17
CA VAL A 132 4.89 -11.39 -7.80
C VAL A 132 3.36 -11.29 -7.80
N THR A 133 2.81 -10.34 -8.56
CA THR A 133 1.36 -10.17 -8.71
C THR A 133 0.70 -11.43 -9.25
N GLN A 134 1.25 -11.99 -10.33
CA GLN A 134 0.79 -13.23 -10.95
C GLN A 134 0.85 -14.39 -9.96
N LEU A 135 1.98 -14.56 -9.25
CA LEU A 135 2.11 -15.61 -8.23
C LEU A 135 1.02 -15.48 -7.16
N LEU A 136 0.80 -14.29 -6.61
CA LEU A 136 -0.26 -14.08 -5.61
C LEU A 136 -1.65 -14.42 -6.17
N CYS A 137 -1.94 -14.04 -7.41
CA CYS A 137 -3.19 -14.38 -8.09
C CYS A 137 -3.36 -15.90 -8.24
N GLU A 138 -2.32 -16.61 -8.68
CA GLU A 138 -2.30 -18.07 -8.82
C GLU A 138 -2.48 -18.79 -7.47
N ARG A 139 -2.03 -18.18 -6.36
CA ARG A 139 -2.21 -18.69 -4.99
C ARG A 139 -3.57 -18.34 -4.38
N GLY A 140 -4.50 -17.77 -5.14
CA GLY A 140 -5.87 -17.50 -4.67
C GLY A 140 -6.02 -16.21 -3.87
N ALA A 141 -5.16 -15.21 -4.13
CA ALA A 141 -5.37 -13.88 -3.59
C ALA A 141 -6.72 -13.29 -4.02
N ASN A 142 -7.39 -12.58 -3.11
CA ASN A 142 -8.63 -11.89 -3.40
C ASN A 142 -8.37 -10.66 -4.28
N LEU A 143 -8.65 -10.81 -5.57
CA LEU A 143 -8.44 -9.78 -6.61
C LEU A 143 -9.24 -8.49 -6.37
N ASN A 144 -10.33 -8.57 -5.62
CA ASN A 144 -11.27 -7.49 -5.40
C ASN A 144 -11.34 -7.07 -3.91
N ALA A 145 -10.33 -7.42 -3.11
CA ALA A 145 -10.17 -6.93 -1.74
C ALA A 145 -10.21 -5.40 -1.74
N ARG A 146 -10.67 -4.79 -0.64
CA ARG A 146 -10.71 -3.33 -0.49
C ARG A 146 -9.87 -2.89 0.69
N ASP A 147 -9.05 -1.89 0.46
CA ASP A 147 -8.29 -1.23 1.50
C ASP A 147 -9.13 -0.21 2.29
N SER A 148 -8.51 0.52 3.22
CA SER A 148 -9.16 1.53 4.07
C SER A 148 -9.68 2.74 3.30
N TRP A 149 -9.24 2.93 2.06
CA TRP A 149 -9.73 3.95 1.11
C TRP A 149 -10.76 3.37 0.14
N GLY A 150 -11.11 2.09 0.31
CA GLY A 150 -12.09 1.41 -0.53
C GLY A 150 -11.57 1.10 -1.93
N TYR A 151 -10.27 1.23 -2.15
CA TYR A 151 -9.63 0.89 -3.41
C TYR A 151 -9.37 -0.60 -3.49
N THR A 152 -9.50 -1.15 -4.70
CA THR A 152 -9.05 -2.50 -5.04
C THR A 152 -7.57 -2.53 -5.42
N PRO A 153 -6.93 -3.71 -5.48
CA PRO A 153 -5.58 -3.83 -6.03
C PRO A 153 -5.41 -3.23 -7.42
N LEU A 154 -6.41 -3.41 -8.30
CA LEU A 154 -6.37 -2.87 -9.67
C LEU A 154 -6.45 -1.34 -9.67
N GLN A 155 -7.26 -0.76 -8.78
CA GLN A 155 -7.31 0.68 -8.59
C GLN A 155 -5.98 1.22 -8.04
N ARG A 156 -5.35 0.53 -7.08
CA ARG A 156 -4.00 0.91 -6.60
C ARG A 156 -2.97 0.87 -7.71
N ALA A 157 -2.98 -0.17 -8.54
CA ALA A 157 -2.11 -0.25 -9.71
C ALA A 157 -2.36 0.93 -10.68
N ALA A 158 -3.62 1.30 -10.92
CA ALA A 158 -3.97 2.48 -11.69
C ALA A 158 -3.45 3.79 -11.06
N THR A 159 -3.59 3.98 -9.74
CA THR A 159 -3.13 5.22 -9.07
C THR A 159 -1.62 5.45 -9.16
N ASN A 160 -0.83 4.39 -9.25
CA ASN A 160 0.63 4.45 -9.29
C ASN A 160 1.21 4.11 -10.67
N ASP A 161 0.37 4.03 -11.71
CA ASP A 161 0.73 3.61 -13.07
C ASP A 161 1.56 2.30 -13.12
N CYS A 162 1.25 1.36 -12.23
CA CYS A 162 1.93 0.07 -12.11
C CYS A 162 1.38 -0.93 -13.13
N VAL A 163 1.70 -0.72 -14.40
CA VAL A 163 1.12 -1.44 -15.54
C VAL A 163 1.30 -2.97 -15.49
N ASP A 164 2.45 -3.46 -15.01
CA ASP A 164 2.70 -4.90 -14.95
C ASP A 164 1.79 -5.60 -13.93
N ALA A 165 1.55 -4.95 -12.78
CA ALA A 165 0.60 -5.44 -11.79
C ALA A 165 -0.83 -5.36 -12.34
N ALA A 166 -1.18 -4.26 -13.02
CA ALA A 166 -2.50 -4.11 -13.65
C ALA A 166 -2.77 -5.22 -14.68
N LYS A 167 -1.81 -5.50 -15.58
CA LYS A 167 -1.91 -6.59 -16.57
C LYS A 167 -2.07 -7.95 -15.92
N ALA A 168 -1.28 -8.26 -14.89
CA ALA A 168 -1.38 -9.53 -14.17
C ALA A 168 -2.74 -9.69 -13.48
N LEU A 169 -3.25 -8.63 -12.84
CA LEU A 169 -4.57 -8.62 -12.20
C LEU A 169 -5.69 -8.83 -13.22
N LEU A 170 -5.66 -8.15 -14.37
CA LEU A 170 -6.65 -8.33 -15.45
C LEU A 170 -6.61 -9.75 -16.02
N ALA A 171 -5.42 -10.29 -16.25
CA ALA A 171 -5.25 -11.67 -16.72
C ALA A 171 -5.81 -12.70 -15.73
N ALA A 172 -5.73 -12.40 -14.42
CA ALA A 172 -6.34 -13.21 -13.36
C ALA A 172 -7.86 -13.01 -13.21
N GLY A 173 -8.46 -12.05 -13.92
CA GLY A 173 -9.90 -11.77 -13.87
C GLY A 173 -10.32 -10.74 -12.80
N ALA A 174 -9.42 -9.84 -12.39
CA ALA A 174 -9.78 -8.70 -11.55
C ALA A 174 -10.80 -7.82 -12.27
N SER A 175 -11.83 -7.34 -11.55
CA SER A 175 -12.90 -6.58 -12.18
C SER A 175 -12.49 -5.12 -12.41
N LEU A 176 -12.63 -4.67 -13.67
CA LEU A 176 -12.43 -3.27 -14.04
C LEU A 176 -13.61 -2.37 -13.64
N GLU A 177 -14.78 -2.96 -13.35
CA GLU A 177 -16.04 -2.24 -13.11
C GLU A 177 -16.25 -1.81 -11.66
N ILE A 178 -15.37 -2.23 -10.75
CA ILE A 178 -15.51 -1.90 -9.33
C ILE A 178 -15.20 -0.42 -9.11
N SER A 179 -16.21 0.33 -8.67
CA SER A 179 -16.07 1.73 -8.26
C SER A 179 -15.43 1.85 -6.86
N SER A 180 -14.62 2.89 -6.70
CA SER A 180 -14.06 3.29 -5.40
C SER A 180 -15.15 3.83 -4.50
N GLY A 181 -15.03 3.57 -3.20
CA GLY A 181 -16.11 3.80 -2.25
C GLY A 181 -16.04 5.13 -1.48
N LEU A 182 -14.88 5.79 -1.41
CA LEU A 182 -14.64 6.79 -0.35
C LEU A 182 -14.15 8.16 -0.83
N ASP A 183 -13.63 8.29 -2.04
CA ASP A 183 -13.10 9.54 -2.57
C ASP A 183 -14.18 10.44 -3.21
N GLY A 184 -15.44 9.99 -3.21
CA GLY A 184 -16.60 10.73 -3.71
C GLY A 184 -16.80 10.71 -5.22
N ASP A 185 -15.75 10.41 -6.01
CA ASP A 185 -15.83 10.36 -7.47
C ASP A 185 -16.47 9.07 -8.01
N GLY A 186 -16.43 7.97 -7.24
CA GLY A 186 -17.01 6.69 -7.66
C GLY A 186 -16.29 6.06 -8.85
N ASP A 187 -15.04 6.47 -9.11
CA ASP A 187 -14.25 6.00 -10.25
C ASP A 187 -13.96 4.49 -10.15
N ASN A 188 -14.15 3.81 -11.27
CA ASN A 188 -13.56 2.49 -11.46
C ASN A 188 -12.06 2.60 -11.79
N ALA A 189 -11.34 1.48 -11.90
CA ALA A 189 -9.89 1.54 -12.12
C ALA A 189 -9.50 2.26 -13.42
N TYR A 190 -10.33 2.18 -14.47
CA TYR A 190 -10.05 2.85 -15.74
C TYR A 190 -10.28 4.36 -15.67
N GLU A 191 -11.41 4.79 -15.10
CA GLU A 191 -11.69 6.22 -14.92
C GLU A 191 -10.68 6.89 -13.98
N LEU A 192 -10.24 6.16 -12.95
CA LEU A 192 -9.17 6.59 -12.06
C LEU A 192 -7.84 6.80 -12.81
N ALA A 193 -7.46 5.84 -13.68
CA ALA A 193 -6.27 5.97 -14.51
C ALA A 193 -6.35 7.17 -15.46
N LYS A 194 -7.51 7.43 -16.08
CA LYS A 194 -7.73 8.62 -16.93
C LYS A 194 -7.57 9.92 -16.15
N ARG A 195 -8.21 10.02 -14.99
CA ARG A 195 -8.16 11.22 -14.14
C ARG A 195 -6.75 11.53 -13.67
N LEU A 196 -5.98 10.50 -13.30
CA LEU A 196 -4.61 10.62 -12.82
C LEU A 196 -3.56 10.64 -13.94
N ARG A 197 -3.98 10.42 -15.20
CA ARG A 197 -3.13 10.37 -16.38
C ARG A 197 -2.08 9.26 -16.33
N SER A 198 -2.48 8.10 -15.79
CA SER A 198 -1.70 6.86 -15.74
C SER A 198 -1.74 6.18 -17.11
N TYR A 199 -0.90 6.64 -18.03
CA TYR A 199 -1.00 6.30 -19.45
C TYR A 199 -0.74 4.83 -19.72
N ASP A 200 0.21 4.21 -19.02
CA ASP A 200 0.57 2.81 -19.27
C ASP A 200 -0.59 1.89 -18.85
N CYS A 201 -1.22 2.19 -17.71
CA CYS A 201 -2.45 1.52 -17.29
C CYS A 201 -3.62 1.78 -18.25
N ILE A 202 -3.80 3.00 -18.78
CA ILE A 202 -4.84 3.31 -19.78
C ILE A 202 -4.70 2.41 -21.00
N PHE A 203 -3.51 2.31 -21.59
CA PHE A 203 -3.27 1.45 -22.75
C PHE A 203 -3.53 -0.03 -22.42
N ALA A 204 -3.10 -0.49 -21.26
CA ALA A 204 -3.36 -1.87 -20.84
C ALA A 204 -4.86 -2.16 -20.66
N PHE A 205 -5.64 -1.19 -20.17
CA PHE A 205 -7.09 -1.32 -20.04
C PHE A 205 -7.78 -1.31 -21.41
N ASP A 206 -7.37 -0.43 -22.33
CA ASP A 206 -7.88 -0.42 -23.70
C ASP A 206 -7.64 -1.75 -24.41
N ASP A 207 -6.43 -2.29 -24.32
CA ASP A 207 -6.07 -3.59 -24.89
C ASP A 207 -6.94 -4.72 -24.29
N HIS A 208 -7.15 -4.71 -22.98
CA HIS A 208 -8.00 -5.70 -22.30
C HIS A 208 -9.47 -5.60 -22.74
N ILE A 209 -10.03 -4.39 -22.79
CA ILE A 209 -11.40 -4.14 -23.24
C ILE A 209 -11.57 -4.58 -24.70
N ALA A 210 -10.60 -4.29 -25.56
CA ALA A 210 -10.62 -4.74 -26.95
C ALA A 210 -10.63 -6.27 -27.03
N ALA A 211 -9.80 -6.96 -26.24
CA ALA A 211 -9.71 -8.42 -26.24
C ALA A 211 -10.96 -9.13 -25.69
N VAL A 212 -11.68 -8.53 -24.73
CA VAL A 212 -12.92 -9.11 -24.17
C VAL A 212 -14.12 -8.95 -25.12
N ASN A 213 -14.10 -7.93 -25.98
CA ASN A 213 -15.20 -7.62 -26.91
C ASN A 213 -15.07 -8.29 -28.29
N THR A 214 -14.02 -9.07 -28.54
CA THR A 214 -13.78 -9.83 -29.78
C THR A 214 -14.12 -11.30 -29.61
#